data_AF-A0A1H0MMW9-F1
#
_entry.id   AF-A0A1H0MMW9-F1
#
_cell.length_a   1.000
_cell.length_b   1.000
_cell.length_c   1.000
_cell.angle_alpha   90.00
_cell.angle_beta   90.00
_cell.angle_gamma   90.00
#
_symmetry.space_group_name_H-M   'P 1'
#
loop_
_entity.id
_entity.type
_entity.pdbx_description
1 polymer ?
#
loop_
_entity_poly.entity_id
_entity_poly.type
_entity_poly.pdbx_seq_one_letter_code
_entity_poly.pdbx_strand_id
1 'polypeptide(L)'
;MDEEQADSHIERQLGALQNEAADLREQLGKLNARLEAADFVSDERHDRAVVERRRTDQLEVRADAGDVRASEQARRSDDQDLRMDGIRADLDVDREMIHALQAEGLVRDGQVKNLQEALRTARLIGAAIGIVMASTKVDQPSAFEALRRASMDRNRKLRDVAEQLVLTGTLDDPTA
;
A
#
# COMPACT_ATOMS: atom_id res chain seq x y z
N MET A 1 20.01 -65.96 73.88
CA MET A 1 20.77 -64.73 73.59
C MET A 1 20.82 -64.41 72.10
N ASP A 2 20.63 -65.39 71.21
CA ASP A 2 20.66 -65.15 69.76
C ASP A 2 19.40 -64.45 69.19
N GLU A 3 18.23 -64.65 69.82
CA GLU A 3 16.94 -64.09 69.34
C GLU A 3 16.82 -62.57 69.61
N GLU A 4 17.29 -62.10 70.77
CA GLU A 4 17.30 -60.68 71.15
C GLU A 4 18.31 -59.85 70.32
N GLN A 5 19.41 -60.47 69.88
CA GLN A 5 20.36 -59.86 68.96
C GLN A 5 19.83 -59.79 67.51
N ALA A 6 19.04 -60.78 67.09
CA ALA A 6 18.38 -60.78 65.78
C ALA A 6 17.28 -59.72 65.69
N ASP A 7 16.44 -59.58 66.72
CA ASP A 7 15.40 -58.53 66.78
C ASP A 7 16.01 -57.13 66.79
N SER A 8 17.06 -56.89 67.58
CA SER A 8 17.78 -55.60 67.59
C SER A 8 18.44 -55.27 66.24
N HIS A 9 18.84 -56.29 65.47
CA HIS A 9 19.41 -56.10 64.13
C HIS A 9 18.32 -55.76 63.12
N ILE A 10 17.17 -56.44 63.18
CA ILE A 10 16.01 -56.21 62.32
C ILE A 10 15.43 -54.81 62.57
N GLU A 11 15.25 -54.39 63.82
CA GLU A 11 14.76 -53.04 64.14
C GLU A 11 15.69 -51.94 63.62
N ARG A 12 17.02 -52.13 63.73
CA ARG A 12 18.01 -51.20 63.18
C ARG A 12 17.97 -51.14 61.67
N GLN A 13 17.85 -52.28 60.98
CA GLN A 13 17.70 -52.33 59.53
C GLN A 13 16.38 -51.71 59.06
N LEU A 14 15.29 -51.94 59.79
CA LEU A 14 13.98 -51.35 59.50
C LEU A 14 14.03 -49.82 59.64
N GLY A 15 14.68 -49.31 60.69
CA GLY A 15 14.88 -47.86 60.88
C GLY A 15 15.76 -47.23 59.80
N ALA A 16 16.83 -47.92 59.37
CA ALA A 16 17.68 -47.46 58.27
C ALA A 16 16.91 -47.37 56.94
N LEU A 17 16.11 -48.39 56.62
CA LEU A 17 15.26 -48.40 55.43
C LEU A 17 14.15 -47.35 55.49
N GLN A 18 13.58 -47.09 56.67
CA GLN A 18 12.59 -46.02 56.86
C GLN A 18 13.19 -44.63 56.66
N ASN A 19 14.42 -44.40 57.12
CA ASN A 19 15.13 -43.14 56.91
C ASN A 19 15.51 -42.95 55.43
N GLU A 20 15.99 -43.99 54.76
CA GLU A 20 16.29 -43.96 53.32
C GLU A 20 15.02 -43.74 52.49
N ALA A 21 13.90 -44.35 52.87
CA ALA A 21 12.60 -44.10 52.25
C ALA A 21 12.09 -42.67 52.48
N ALA A 22 12.41 -42.05 53.63
CA ALA A 22 12.07 -40.65 53.91
C ALA A 22 12.90 -39.69 53.03
N ASP A 23 14.21 -39.95 52.90
CA ASP A 23 15.09 -39.14 52.05
C ASP A 23 14.70 -39.25 50.57
N LEU A 24 14.38 -40.46 50.09
CA LEU A 24 13.89 -40.67 48.72
C LEU A 24 12.55 -39.95 48.46
N ARG A 25 11.62 -39.92 49.43
CA ARG A 25 10.38 -39.15 49.30
C ARG A 25 10.64 -37.64 49.24
N GLU A 26 11.57 -37.13 50.03
CA GLU A 26 11.97 -35.73 49.98
C GLU A 26 12.63 -35.37 48.65
N GLN A 27 13.53 -36.22 48.15
CA GLN A 27 14.17 -36.04 46.85
C GLN A 27 13.14 -36.08 45.71
N LEU A 28 12.17 -37.00 45.75
CA LEU A 28 11.06 -37.05 44.80
C LEU A 28 10.21 -35.77 44.84
N GLY A 29 9.93 -35.23 46.03
CA GLY A 29 9.22 -33.95 46.18
C GLY A 29 9.98 -32.78 45.55
N LYS A 30 11.30 -32.70 45.77
CA LYS A 30 12.17 -31.68 45.15
C LYS A 30 12.22 -31.83 43.63
N LEU A 31 12.24 -33.07 43.12
CA LEU A 31 12.27 -33.35 41.69
C LEU A 31 10.93 -32.94 41.03
N ASN A 32 9.81 -33.26 41.67
CA ASN A 32 8.48 -32.94 41.16
C ASN A 32 8.24 -31.42 41.12
N ALA A 33 8.65 -30.70 42.18
CA ALA A 33 8.58 -29.23 42.20
C ALA A 33 9.44 -28.56 41.11
N ARG A 34 10.60 -29.16 40.77
CA ARG A 34 11.44 -28.70 39.66
C ARG A 34 10.81 -28.95 38.29
N LEU A 35 10.10 -30.08 38.13
CA LEU A 35 9.35 -30.42 36.93
C LEU A 35 8.20 -29.43 36.71
N GLU A 36 7.39 -29.15 37.74
CA GLU A 36 6.29 -28.19 37.67
C GLU A 36 6.79 -26.77 37.32
N ALA A 37 7.91 -26.33 37.91
CA ALA A 37 8.51 -25.05 37.58
C ALA A 37 9.04 -25.00 36.13
N ALA A 38 9.56 -26.11 35.61
CA ALA A 38 10.03 -26.20 34.23
C ALA A 38 8.85 -26.16 33.23
N ASP A 39 7.74 -26.83 33.54
CA ASP A 39 6.53 -26.81 32.72
C ASP A 39 5.92 -25.41 32.64
N PHE A 40 5.84 -24.69 33.77
CA PHE A 40 5.35 -23.30 33.79
C PHE A 40 6.19 -22.37 32.90
N VAL A 41 7.52 -22.50 32.97
CA VAL A 41 8.44 -21.71 32.12
C VAL A 41 8.33 -22.11 30.65
N SER A 42 8.01 -23.39 30.36
CA SER A 42 7.78 -23.88 29.00
C SER A 42 6.50 -23.31 28.40
N ASP A 43 5.40 -23.29 29.15
CA ASP A 43 4.12 -22.71 28.74
C ASP A 43 4.24 -21.19 28.50
N GLU A 44 4.89 -20.45 29.40
CA GLU A 44 5.07 -19.01 29.23
C GLU A 44 5.95 -18.68 28.01
N ARG A 45 6.95 -19.52 27.71
CA ARG A 45 7.74 -19.42 26.47
C ARG A 45 6.89 -19.73 25.24
N HIS A 46 5.98 -20.70 25.32
CA HIS A 46 5.10 -21.06 24.22
C HIS A 46 4.11 -19.93 23.90
N ASP A 47 3.46 -19.37 24.92
CA ASP A 47 2.51 -18.25 24.76
C ASP A 47 3.19 -17.02 24.16
N ARG A 48 4.38 -16.66 24.65
CA ARG A 48 5.18 -15.57 24.08
C ARG A 48 5.55 -15.84 22.62
N ALA A 49 5.94 -17.07 22.29
CA ALA A 49 6.27 -17.45 20.91
C ALA A 49 5.05 -17.39 19.97
N VAL A 50 3.85 -17.77 20.43
CA VAL A 50 2.61 -17.66 19.66
C VAL A 50 2.25 -16.19 19.39
N VAL A 51 2.41 -15.31 20.38
CA VAL A 51 2.16 -13.87 20.22
C VAL A 51 3.13 -13.24 19.23
N GLU A 52 4.43 -13.52 19.36
CA GLU A 52 5.43 -13.01 18.42
C GLU A 52 5.21 -13.53 16.99
N ARG A 53 4.85 -14.82 16.84
CA ARG A 53 4.51 -15.39 15.52
C ARG A 53 3.29 -14.72 14.89
N ARG A 54 2.21 -14.48 15.66
CA ARG A 54 1.05 -13.73 15.15
C ARG A 54 1.43 -12.32 14.72
N ARG A 55 2.38 -11.68 15.43
CA ARG A 55 2.86 -10.35 15.10
C ARG A 55 3.68 -10.36 13.80
N THR A 56 4.53 -11.36 13.58
CA THR A 56 5.26 -11.53 12.31
C THR A 56 4.31 -11.80 11.16
N ASP A 57 3.34 -12.69 11.33
CA ASP A 57 2.34 -13.01 10.31
C ASP A 57 1.53 -11.76 9.91
N GLN A 58 1.15 -10.92 10.89
CA GLN A 58 0.47 -9.65 10.61
C GLN A 58 1.35 -8.63 9.88
N LEU A 59 2.67 -8.62 10.14
CA LEU A 59 3.61 -7.74 9.45
C LEU A 59 3.83 -8.21 8.00
N GLU A 60 3.91 -9.51 7.76
CA GLU A 60 3.98 -10.09 6.41
C GLU A 60 2.74 -9.75 5.59
N VAL A 61 1.54 -9.97 6.12
CA VAL A 61 0.28 -9.61 5.42
C VAL A 61 0.23 -8.12 5.08
N ARG A 62 0.73 -7.25 5.96
CA ARG A 62 0.82 -5.80 5.68
C ARG A 62 1.85 -5.45 4.62
N ALA A 63 3.00 -6.13 4.61
CA ALA A 63 4.03 -5.95 3.59
C ALA A 63 3.51 -6.40 2.21
N ASP A 64 2.88 -7.58 2.13
CA ASP A 64 2.26 -8.08 0.89
C ASP A 64 1.21 -7.11 0.35
N ALA A 65 0.35 -6.58 1.23
CA ALA A 65 -0.64 -5.57 0.85
C ALA A 65 -0.02 -4.21 0.47
N GLY A 66 1.19 -3.91 0.94
CA GLY A 66 1.99 -2.76 0.54
C GLY A 66 2.57 -2.96 -0.86
N ASP A 67 3.14 -4.14 -1.13
CA ASP A 67 3.74 -4.51 -2.41
C ASP A 67 2.70 -4.56 -3.52
N VAL A 68 1.51 -5.12 -3.27
CA VAL A 68 0.40 -5.11 -4.24
C VAL A 68 0.00 -3.68 -4.59
N ARG A 69 -0.12 -2.79 -3.59
CA ARG A 69 -0.45 -1.38 -3.81
C ARG A 69 0.64 -0.64 -4.57
N ALA A 70 1.91 -0.85 -4.24
CA ALA A 70 3.05 -0.27 -4.95
C ALA A 70 3.09 -0.75 -6.41
N SER A 71 2.85 -2.05 -6.64
CA SER A 71 2.80 -2.66 -7.97
C SER A 71 1.68 -2.10 -8.83
N GLU A 72 0.47 -1.96 -8.26
CA GLU A 72 -0.65 -1.32 -8.96
C GLU A 72 -0.41 0.16 -9.23
N GLN A 73 0.23 0.86 -8.30
CA GLN A 73 0.55 2.27 -8.47
C GLN A 73 1.59 2.49 -9.57
N ALA A 74 2.61 1.62 -9.67
CA ALA A 74 3.56 1.62 -10.77
C ALA A 74 2.88 1.36 -12.12
N ARG A 75 2.03 0.31 -12.21
CA ARG A 75 1.25 0.01 -13.43
C ARG A 75 0.37 1.18 -13.86
N ARG A 76 -0.28 1.87 -12.91
CA ARG A 76 -1.08 3.07 -13.21
C ARG A 76 -0.23 4.21 -13.75
N SER A 77 1.00 4.39 -13.24
CA SER A 77 1.94 5.40 -13.75
C SER A 77 2.36 5.09 -15.18
N ASP A 78 2.75 3.84 -15.47
CA ASP A 78 3.18 3.43 -16.80
C ASP A 78 2.06 3.62 -17.83
N ASP A 79 0.82 3.25 -17.49
CA ASP A 79 -0.35 3.43 -18.35
C ASP A 79 -0.68 4.92 -18.59
N GLN A 80 -0.40 5.77 -17.61
CA GLN A 80 -0.56 7.23 -17.73
C GLN A 80 0.52 7.83 -18.63
N ASP A 81 1.78 7.41 -18.49
CA ASP A 81 2.89 7.91 -19.30
C ASP A 81 2.71 7.50 -20.78
N LEU A 82 2.32 6.25 -21.05
CA LEU A 82 2.02 5.77 -22.40
C LEU A 82 0.88 6.55 -23.06
N ARG A 83 -0.18 6.91 -22.32
CA ARG A 83 -1.28 7.74 -22.84
C ARG A 83 -0.83 9.17 -23.11
N MET A 84 0.03 9.74 -22.24
CA MET A 84 0.57 11.08 -22.43
C MET A 84 1.53 11.16 -23.62
N ASP A 85 2.32 10.11 -23.87
CA ASP A 85 3.20 10.03 -25.03
C ASP A 85 2.41 9.85 -26.33
N GLY A 86 1.30 9.11 -26.31
CA GLY A 86 0.36 9.08 -27.43
C GLY A 86 -0.23 10.45 -27.75
N ILE A 87 -0.65 11.20 -26.72
CA ILE A 87 -1.11 12.58 -26.91
C ILE A 87 0.01 13.44 -27.47
N ARG A 88 1.24 13.38 -26.94
CA ARG A 88 2.43 14.14 -27.41
C ARG A 88 2.78 13.86 -28.86
N ALA A 89 2.73 12.60 -29.28
CA ALA A 89 3.02 12.19 -30.66
C ALA A 89 2.04 12.83 -31.67
N ASP A 90 0.75 12.93 -31.32
CA ASP A 90 -0.22 13.65 -32.13
C ASP A 90 0.06 15.18 -32.17
N LEU A 91 0.73 15.77 -31.17
CA LEU A 91 1.01 17.23 -31.11
C LEU A 91 2.10 17.71 -32.07
N ASP A 92 3.01 16.83 -32.50
CA ASP A 92 4.13 17.17 -33.38
C ASP A 92 3.73 17.13 -34.87
N VAL A 93 2.80 16.23 -35.22
CA VAL A 93 2.29 16.04 -36.59
C VAL A 93 1.55 17.28 -37.12
N ASP A 94 0.89 18.04 -36.24
CA ASP A 94 0.09 19.22 -36.61
C ASP A 94 0.91 20.36 -37.22
N ARG A 95 2.12 20.60 -36.71
CA ARG A 95 2.93 21.75 -37.14
C ARG A 95 3.55 21.49 -38.51
N GLU A 96 4.11 20.30 -38.74
CA GLU A 96 4.69 19.94 -40.03
C GLU A 96 3.63 19.88 -41.13
N MET A 97 2.46 19.32 -40.84
CA MET A 97 1.38 19.21 -41.82
C MET A 97 0.83 20.58 -42.26
N ILE A 98 0.68 21.54 -41.34
CA ILE A 98 0.25 22.90 -41.69
C ILE A 98 1.26 23.60 -42.59
N HIS A 99 2.56 23.43 -42.33
CA HIS A 99 3.61 24.00 -43.17
C HIS A 99 3.60 23.38 -44.58
N ALA A 100 3.40 22.06 -44.69
CA ALA A 100 3.26 21.38 -45.97
C ALA A 100 2.04 21.87 -46.77
N LEU A 101 0.86 21.94 -46.14
CA LEU A 101 -0.37 22.42 -46.78
C LEU A 101 -0.28 23.88 -47.24
N GLN A 102 0.45 24.73 -46.52
CA GLN A 102 0.72 26.11 -46.93
C GLN A 102 1.65 26.17 -48.14
N ALA A 103 2.71 25.34 -48.16
CA ALA A 103 3.63 25.25 -49.29
C ALA A 103 2.94 24.75 -50.58
N GLU A 104 1.94 23.87 -50.44
CA GLU A 104 1.11 23.38 -51.54
C GLU A 104 -0.03 24.35 -51.95
N GLY A 105 -0.23 25.45 -51.22
CA GLY A 105 -1.24 26.47 -51.53
C GLY A 105 -2.68 26.06 -51.20
N LEU A 106 -2.87 24.96 -50.46
CA LEU A 106 -4.19 24.41 -50.11
C LEU A 106 -4.88 25.19 -48.98
N VAL A 107 -4.11 25.97 -48.20
CA VAL A 107 -4.63 26.77 -47.08
C VAL A 107 -4.02 28.18 -47.11
N ARG A 108 -4.87 29.21 -46.96
CA ARG A 108 -4.44 30.63 -46.92
C ARG A 108 -3.98 31.03 -45.52
N ASP A 109 -3.10 32.04 -45.42
CA ASP A 109 -2.55 32.53 -44.13
C ASP A 109 -3.59 32.79 -43.04
N GLY A 110 -4.75 33.37 -43.38
CA GLY A 110 -5.83 33.59 -42.42
C GLY A 110 -6.48 32.28 -41.92
N GLN A 111 -6.61 31.29 -42.79
CA GLN A 111 -7.11 29.96 -42.43
C GLN A 111 -6.07 29.19 -41.62
N VAL A 112 -4.79 29.31 -41.96
CA VAL A 112 -3.68 28.74 -41.19
C VAL A 112 -3.69 29.31 -39.77
N LYS A 113 -3.81 30.64 -39.59
CA LYS A 113 -3.85 31.25 -38.26
C LYS A 113 -5.04 30.78 -37.43
N ASN A 114 -6.22 30.73 -38.04
CA ASN A 114 -7.42 30.24 -37.35
C ASN A 114 -7.30 28.76 -36.98
N LEU A 115 -6.74 27.93 -37.86
CA LEU A 115 -6.50 26.52 -37.61
C LEU A 115 -5.44 26.34 -36.51
N GLN A 116 -4.36 27.11 -36.54
CA GLN A 116 -3.35 27.12 -35.48
C GLN A 116 -3.93 27.52 -34.12
N GLU A 117 -4.79 28.54 -34.08
CA GLU A 117 -5.45 28.96 -32.84
C GLU A 117 -6.46 27.91 -32.35
N ALA A 118 -7.22 27.29 -33.26
CA ALA A 118 -8.14 26.20 -32.95
C ALA A 118 -7.41 24.98 -32.39
N LEU A 119 -6.31 24.56 -33.02
CA LEU A 119 -5.48 23.43 -32.56
C LEU A 119 -4.79 23.74 -31.23
N ARG A 120 -4.26 24.96 -31.04
CA ARG A 120 -3.70 25.37 -29.75
C ARG A 120 -4.76 25.31 -28.65
N THR A 121 -5.96 25.78 -28.94
CA THR A 121 -7.09 25.74 -28.00
C THR A 121 -7.51 24.29 -27.69
N ALA A 122 -7.62 23.43 -28.70
CA ALA A 122 -7.97 22.02 -28.53
C ALA A 122 -6.93 21.30 -27.64
N ARG A 123 -5.64 21.54 -27.85
CA ARG A 123 -4.56 20.97 -27.04
C ARG A 123 -4.61 21.41 -25.59
N LEU A 124 -4.80 22.71 -25.37
CA LEU A 124 -4.93 23.28 -24.03
C LEU A 124 -6.10 22.66 -23.27
N ILE A 125 -7.25 22.50 -23.94
CA ILE A 125 -8.43 21.87 -23.36
C ILE A 125 -8.18 20.38 -23.10
N GLY A 126 -7.52 19.65 -24.01
CA GLY A 126 -7.14 18.26 -23.80
C GLY A 126 -6.22 18.05 -22.59
N ALA A 127 -5.19 18.90 -22.43
CA ALA A 127 -4.31 18.87 -21.27
C ALA A 127 -5.07 19.16 -19.97
N ALA A 128 -5.96 20.16 -19.98
CA ALA A 128 -6.83 20.46 -18.86
C ALA A 128 -7.71 19.27 -18.47
N ILE A 129 -8.36 18.61 -19.44
CA ILE A 129 -9.17 17.39 -19.21
C ILE A 129 -8.32 16.31 -18.53
N GLY A 130 -7.10 16.07 -19.03
CA GLY A 130 -6.17 15.11 -18.43
C GLY A 130 -5.82 15.41 -16.98
N ILE A 131 -5.59 16.69 -16.65
CA ILE A 131 -5.35 17.13 -15.27
C ILE A 131 -6.56 16.81 -14.39
N VAL A 132 -7.78 17.13 -14.83
CA VAL A 132 -9.01 16.83 -14.06
C VAL A 132 -9.15 15.33 -13.81
N MET A 133 -9.02 14.52 -14.86
CA MET A 133 -9.11 13.05 -14.76
C MET A 133 -8.10 12.51 -13.73
N ALA A 134 -6.86 13.00 -13.77
CA ALA A 134 -5.83 12.59 -12.83
C ALA A 134 -6.12 13.02 -11.39
N SER A 135 -6.63 14.25 -11.19
CA SER A 135 -6.89 14.83 -9.86
C SER A 135 -8.15 14.28 -9.20
N THR A 136 -9.23 14.05 -9.95
CA THR A 136 -10.54 13.65 -9.40
C THR A 136 -10.92 12.20 -9.70
N LYS A 137 -10.08 11.47 -10.44
CA LYS A 137 -10.28 10.05 -10.82
C LYS A 137 -11.60 9.79 -11.56
N VAL A 138 -11.97 10.72 -12.44
CA VAL A 138 -13.15 10.60 -13.31
C VAL A 138 -12.77 10.24 -14.74
N ASP A 139 -13.74 9.78 -15.52
CA ASP A 139 -13.56 9.51 -16.95
C ASP A 139 -13.53 10.81 -17.79
N GLN A 140 -13.10 10.68 -19.05
CA GLN A 140 -12.93 11.82 -19.95
C GLN A 140 -14.23 12.64 -20.18
N PRO A 141 -15.41 12.02 -20.41
CA PRO A 141 -16.67 12.76 -20.51
C PRO A 141 -16.99 13.57 -19.24
N SER A 142 -16.80 12.99 -18.05
CA SER A 142 -17.09 13.68 -16.79
C SER A 142 -16.11 14.82 -16.52
N ALA A 143 -14.83 14.64 -16.85
CA ALA A 143 -13.83 15.69 -16.76
C ALA A 143 -14.14 16.88 -17.69
N PHE A 144 -14.58 16.60 -18.92
CA PHE A 144 -14.99 17.65 -19.85
C PHE A 144 -16.21 18.41 -19.34
N GLU A 145 -17.20 17.71 -18.79
CA GLU A 145 -18.38 18.35 -18.22
C GLU A 145 -18.03 19.22 -17.00
N ALA A 146 -17.07 18.79 -16.16
CA ALA A 146 -16.57 19.61 -15.05
C ALA A 146 -15.92 20.92 -15.54
N LEU A 147 -15.09 20.87 -16.58
CA LEU A 147 -14.52 22.07 -17.22
C LEU A 147 -15.59 22.96 -17.83
N ARG A 148 -16.59 22.36 -18.48
CA ARG A 148 -17.72 23.09 -19.07
C ARG A 148 -18.52 23.81 -17.98
N ARG A 149 -18.85 23.14 -16.88
CA ARG A 149 -19.54 23.74 -15.73
C ARG A 149 -18.73 24.88 -15.13
N ALA A 150 -17.44 24.67 -14.92
CA ALA A 150 -16.52 25.70 -14.44
C ALA A 150 -16.43 26.93 -15.36
N SER A 151 -16.57 26.74 -16.67
CA SER A 151 -16.64 27.79 -17.69
C SER A 151 -17.97 28.55 -17.65
N MET A 152 -19.09 27.83 -17.51
CA MET A 152 -20.43 28.42 -17.41
C MET A 152 -20.61 29.22 -16.11
N ASP A 153 -20.22 28.65 -14.97
CA ASP A 153 -20.37 29.27 -13.64
C ASP A 153 -19.57 30.58 -13.53
N ARG A 154 -18.47 30.69 -14.28
CA ARG A 154 -17.60 31.89 -14.32
C ARG A 154 -17.88 32.83 -15.49
N ASN A 155 -18.79 32.45 -16.40
CA ASN A 155 -19.01 33.14 -17.67
C ASN A 155 -17.70 33.47 -18.42
N ARG A 156 -16.77 32.49 -18.44
CA ARG A 156 -15.46 32.61 -19.09
C ARG A 156 -15.36 31.59 -20.21
N LYS A 157 -14.60 31.90 -21.25
CA LYS A 157 -14.39 30.96 -22.36
C LYS A 157 -13.70 29.70 -21.82
N LEU A 158 -14.13 28.54 -22.29
CA LEU A 158 -13.59 27.24 -21.87
C LEU A 158 -12.06 27.17 -21.99
N ARG A 159 -11.50 27.80 -23.03
CA ARG A 159 -10.05 27.91 -23.24
C ARG A 159 -9.34 28.66 -22.11
N ASP A 160 -9.94 29.72 -21.57
CA ASP A 160 -9.31 30.54 -20.53
C ASP A 160 -9.37 29.80 -19.17
N VAL A 161 -10.41 29.00 -18.96
CA VAL A 161 -10.52 28.09 -17.79
C VAL A 161 -9.50 26.95 -17.90
N ALA A 162 -9.36 26.36 -19.09
CA ALA A 162 -8.35 25.34 -19.35
C ALA A 162 -6.93 25.89 -19.17
N GLU A 163 -6.65 27.12 -19.62
CA GLU A 163 -5.35 27.78 -19.43
C GLU A 163 -5.00 27.94 -17.95
N GLN A 164 -5.96 28.45 -17.18
CA GLN A 164 -5.79 28.61 -15.74
C GLN A 164 -5.56 27.26 -15.06
N LEU A 165 -6.34 26.23 -15.40
CA LEU A 165 -6.18 24.90 -14.81
C LEU A 165 -4.80 24.32 -15.14
N VAL A 166 -4.33 24.44 -16.38
CA VAL A 166 -3.00 23.96 -16.77
C VAL A 166 -1.89 24.70 -16.01
N LEU A 167 -2.07 26.00 -15.75
CA LEU A 167 -1.08 26.80 -15.03
C LEU A 167 -1.08 26.54 -13.52
N THR A 168 -2.25 26.31 -12.92
CA THR A 168 -2.44 26.26 -11.46
C THR A 168 -2.61 24.85 -10.90
N GLY A 169 -2.97 23.88 -11.74
CA GLY A 169 -3.30 22.51 -11.33
C GLY A 169 -4.62 22.37 -10.58
N THR A 170 -5.32 23.48 -10.28
CA THR A 170 -6.59 23.48 -9.56
C THR A 170 -7.72 24.01 -10.42
N LEU A 171 -8.80 23.23 -10.48
CA LEU A 171 -10.12 23.77 -10.74
C LEU A 171 -10.57 24.30 -9.41
N ASP A 172 -10.31 25.59 -9.13
CA ASP A 172 -10.91 26.22 -7.96
C ASP A 172 -12.42 25.93 -8.02
N ASP A 173 -13.01 25.40 -6.96
CA ASP A 173 -14.44 25.12 -6.92
C ASP A 173 -15.12 26.31 -6.22
N PRO A 174 -16.19 26.92 -6.75
CA PRO A 174 -16.90 28.00 -6.05
C PRO A 174 -17.69 27.53 -4.81
N THR A 175 -17.47 26.30 -4.34
CA THR A 175 -18.12 25.71 -3.15
C THR A 175 -17.11 24.99 -2.25
N ALA A 176 -16.11 25.73 -1.77
CA ALA A 176 -15.41 25.40 -0.52
C ALA A 176 -15.97 26.27 0.62
#